data_AF-L1MDP6-F1
#
_entry.id   AF-L1MDP6-F1
#
_cell.length_a   1.000
_cell.length_b   1.000
_cell.length_c   1.000
_cell.angle_alpha   90.00
_cell.angle_beta   90.00
_cell.angle_gamma   90.00
#
_symmetry.space_group_name_H-M   'P 1'
#
loop_
_entity.id
_entity.type
_entity.pdbx_description
1 polymer ?
#
loop_
_entity_poly.entity_id
_entity_poly.type
_entity_poly.pdbx_seq_one_letter_code
_entity_poly.pdbx_strand_id
1 'polypeptide(L)'
;MGKPISAFKRVENTIEWIIYNARWIQVPIYLGLIVVMLLYSYVFCCEVFDHIVHISSLHEADMLLITLGLVDVSMIFNLIIVVIMGGYWTFVSHLSISERDKDGEQFGHLGNLSANSLKIKLLVSLISISAVHLLESFVRHDVEPKHIAAQIAIHLVFIISALAMTYMDKITANSH
;
A
#
# COMPACT_ATOMS: atom_id res chain seq x y z
N MET A 1 13.18 -33.94 37.18
CA MET A 1 11.70 -33.96 37.38
C MET A 1 11.07 -33.13 36.28
N GLY A 2 10.85 -33.74 35.10
CA GLY A 2 10.35 -33.03 33.91
C GLY A 2 8.84 -32.88 33.98
N LYS A 3 8.32 -31.65 34.02
CA LYS A 3 6.88 -31.39 33.98
C LYS A 3 6.33 -31.90 32.63
N PRO A 4 5.19 -32.62 32.61
CA PRO A 4 4.60 -33.06 31.35
C PRO A 4 4.16 -31.82 30.56
N ILE A 5 4.75 -31.62 29.38
CA ILE A 5 4.33 -30.59 28.44
C ILE A 5 2.90 -30.94 28.03
N SER A 6 1.93 -30.11 28.40
CA SER A 6 0.53 -30.37 28.07
C SER A 6 0.37 -30.44 26.55
N ALA A 7 -0.43 -31.39 26.05
CA ALA A 7 -0.69 -31.54 24.62
C ALA A 7 -1.18 -30.22 23.97
N PHE A 8 -1.86 -29.39 24.75
CA PHE A 8 -2.32 -28.05 24.38
C PHE A 8 -1.16 -27.12 23.97
N LYS A 9 -0.07 -27.11 24.75
CA LYS A 9 1.12 -26.27 24.48
C LYS A 9 1.88 -26.70 23.23
N ARG A 10 1.77 -27.99 22.85
CA ARG A 10 2.41 -28.52 21.63
C ARG A 10 1.63 -28.15 20.36
N VAL A 11 0.30 -28.13 20.45
CA VAL A 11 -0.57 -27.67 19.35
C VAL A 11 -0.43 -26.16 19.15
N GLU A 12 -0.41 -25.39 20.23
CA GLU A 12 -0.15 -23.94 20.22
C GLU A 12 1.17 -23.60 19.50
N ASN A 13 2.29 -24.20 19.93
CA ASN A 13 3.59 -24.02 19.26
C ASN A 13 3.56 -24.40 17.77
N THR A 14 2.79 -25.42 17.38
CA THR A 14 2.71 -25.87 15.99
C THR A 14 1.93 -24.85 15.15
N ILE A 15 0.82 -24.32 15.67
CA ILE A 15 0.02 -23.30 15.00
C ILE A 15 0.82 -22.00 14.88
N GLU A 16 1.51 -21.58 15.94
CA GLU A 16 2.38 -20.41 15.93
C GLU A 16 3.49 -20.53 14.87
N TRP A 17 4.15 -21.69 14.80
CA TRP A 17 5.18 -21.95 13.79
C TRP A 17 4.64 -21.89 12.35
N ILE A 18 3.44 -22.42 12.12
CA ILE A 18 2.77 -22.35 10.81
C ILE A 18 2.45 -20.90 10.44
N ILE A 19 1.82 -20.14 11.35
CA ILE A 19 1.46 -18.73 11.13
C ILE A 19 2.72 -17.89 10.88
N TYR A 20 3.82 -18.19 11.59
CA TYR A 20 5.10 -17.53 11.44
C TYR A 20 5.71 -17.75 10.05
N ASN A 21 5.77 -19.00 9.60
CA ASN A 21 6.34 -19.35 8.30
C ASN A 21 5.46 -18.93 7.13
N ALA A 22 4.13 -18.83 7.32
CA ALA A 22 3.21 -18.36 6.28
C ALA A 22 3.57 -16.97 5.73
N ARG A 23 4.32 -16.15 6.48
CA ARG A 23 4.75 -14.81 6.03
C ARG A 23 5.71 -14.84 4.84
N TRP A 24 6.51 -15.90 4.70
CA TRP A 24 7.41 -16.06 3.54
C TRP A 24 6.65 -16.19 2.22
N ILE A 25 5.36 -16.56 2.26
CA ILE A 25 4.52 -16.60 1.05
C ILE A 25 4.26 -15.21 0.47
N GLN A 26 4.47 -14.13 1.23
CA GLN A 26 4.35 -12.77 0.74
C GLN A 26 5.57 -12.31 -0.08
N VAL A 27 6.75 -12.89 0.18
CA VAL A 27 7.99 -12.58 -0.56
C VAL A 27 7.85 -12.79 -2.08
N PRO A 28 7.32 -13.93 -2.59
CA PRO A 28 7.13 -14.10 -4.03
C PRO A 28 6.09 -13.13 -4.61
N ILE A 29 5.11 -12.66 -3.83
CA ILE A 29 4.17 -11.63 -4.26
C ILE A 29 4.90 -10.30 -4.48
N TYR A 30 5.77 -9.90 -3.56
CA TYR A 30 6.57 -8.68 -3.71
C TYR A 30 7.53 -8.77 -4.90
N LEU A 31 8.16 -9.93 -5.13
CA LEU A 31 8.97 -10.17 -6.33
C LEU A 31 8.14 -10.05 -7.61
N GLY A 32 6.92 -10.61 -7.62
CA GLY A 32 5.98 -10.44 -8.73
C GLY A 32 5.65 -8.98 -9.01
N LEU A 33 5.40 -8.17 -7.98
CA LEU A 33 5.16 -6.74 -8.13
C LEU A 33 6.36 -5.98 -8.70
N ILE A 34 7.59 -6.36 -8.34
CA ILE A 34 8.82 -5.80 -8.94
C ILE A 34 8.89 -6.14 -10.43
N VAL A 35 8.59 -7.39 -10.81
CA VAL A 35 8.58 -7.81 -12.21
C VAL A 35 7.54 -7.02 -13.00
N VAL A 36 6.33 -6.83 -12.46
CA VAL A 36 5.29 -6.01 -13.08
C VAL A 36 5.76 -4.56 -13.26
N MET A 37 6.40 -3.96 -12.25
CA MET A 37 6.99 -2.62 -12.39
C MET A 37 8.02 -2.56 -13.51
N LEU A 38 8.91 -3.55 -13.64
CA LEU A 38 9.90 -3.58 -14.72
C LEU A 38 9.26 -3.67 -16.10
N LEU A 39 8.24 -4.53 -16.25
CA LEU A 39 7.49 -4.68 -17.51
C LEU A 39 6.78 -3.38 -17.88
N TYR A 40 6.08 -2.75 -16.92
CA TYR A 40 5.45 -1.47 -17.15
C TYR A 40 6.46 -0.36 -17.47
N SER A 41 7.63 -0.38 -16.82
CA SER A 41 8.67 0.63 -17.07
C SER A 41 9.19 0.51 -18.49
N TYR A 42 9.29 -0.71 -19.02
CA TYR A 42 9.64 -0.94 -20.42
C TYR A 42 8.58 -0.38 -21.38
N VAL A 43 7.30 -0.69 -21.16
CA VAL A 43 6.19 -0.16 -21.97
C VAL A 43 6.16 1.36 -21.93
N PHE A 44 6.33 1.97 -20.75
CA PHE A 44 6.42 3.41 -20.56
C PHE A 44 7.56 4.02 -21.38
N CYS A 45 8.76 3.43 -21.36
CA CYS A 45 9.87 3.92 -22.18
C CYS A 45 9.56 3.87 -23.68
N CYS A 46 8.89 2.82 -24.16
CA CYS A 46 8.46 2.72 -25.55
C CYS A 46 7.42 3.80 -25.91
N GLU A 47 6.41 4.00 -25.07
CA GLU A 47 5.35 5.00 -25.30
C GLU A 47 5.92 6.43 -25.32
N VAL A 48 6.81 6.75 -24.38
CA VAL A 48 7.53 8.03 -24.36
C VAL A 48 8.36 8.22 -25.62
N PHE A 49 9.06 7.19 -26.07
CA PHE A 49 9.86 7.25 -27.29
C PHE A 49 8.99 7.52 -28.52
N ASP A 50 7.88 6.82 -28.66
CA ASP A 50 6.93 7.01 -29.77
C ASP A 50 6.36 8.44 -29.78
N HIS A 51 6.02 8.99 -28.62
CA HIS A 51 5.54 10.37 -28.49
C HIS A 51 6.62 11.41 -28.82
N ILE A 52 7.88 11.18 -28.43
CA ILE A 52 9.00 12.07 -28.78
C ILE A 52 9.22 12.11 -30.29
N VAL A 53 9.12 10.97 -30.99
CA VAL A 53 9.31 10.90 -32.43
C VAL A 53 8.22 11.67 -33.19
N HIS A 54 6.98 11.66 -32.70
CA HIS A 54 5.84 12.31 -33.36
C HIS A 54 5.55 13.73 -32.84
N ILE A 55 6.43 14.28 -32.00
CA ILE A 55 6.19 15.52 -31.25
C ILE A 55 5.88 16.74 -32.11
N SER A 56 6.43 16.80 -33.32
CA SER A 56 6.23 17.89 -34.28
C SER A 56 4.82 17.95 -34.89
N SER A 57 3.99 16.93 -34.66
CA SER A 57 2.61 16.83 -35.16
C SER A 57 1.54 17.03 -34.09
N LEU A 58 1.92 17.19 -32.82
CA LEU A 58 1.01 17.29 -31.68
C LEU A 58 0.56 18.74 -31.43
N HIS A 59 -0.74 18.94 -31.18
CA HIS A 59 -1.24 20.21 -30.67
C HIS A 59 -0.99 20.32 -29.16
N GLU A 60 -1.08 21.54 -28.63
CA GLU A 60 -0.86 21.84 -27.21
C GLU A 60 -1.76 21.02 -26.26
N ALA A 61 -3.01 20.76 -26.67
CA ALA A 61 -3.95 19.93 -25.90
C ALA A 61 -3.50 18.45 -25.82
N ASP A 62 -2.93 17.91 -26.91
CA ASP A 62 -2.47 16.51 -26.95
C ASP A 62 -1.23 16.33 -26.05
N MET A 63 -0.34 17.32 -26.04
CA MET A 63 0.82 17.39 -25.13
C MET A 63 0.40 17.31 -23.66
N LEU A 64 -0.66 18.02 -23.29
CA LEU A 64 -1.20 18.00 -21.93
C LEU A 64 -1.80 16.62 -21.58
N LEU A 65 -2.56 16.02 -22.49
CA LEU A 65 -3.15 14.69 -22.29
C LEU A 65 -2.09 13.60 -22.14
N ILE A 66 -1.06 13.63 -22.99
CA ILE A 66 0.08 12.71 -22.90
C ILE A 66 0.78 12.87 -21.54
N THR A 67 1.08 14.11 -21.15
CA THR A 67 1.72 14.39 -19.86
C THR A 67 0.89 13.86 -18.68
N LEU A 68 -0.43 14.03 -18.72
CA LEU A 68 -1.33 13.54 -17.68
C LEU A 68 -1.33 12.00 -17.58
N GLY A 69 -1.32 11.31 -18.72
CA GLY A 69 -1.19 9.85 -18.76
C GLY A 69 0.15 9.34 -18.21
N LEU A 70 1.25 10.02 -18.56
CA LEU A 70 2.58 9.70 -18.00
C LEU A 70 2.62 9.89 -16.48
N VAL A 71 1.97 10.94 -15.96
CA VAL A 71 1.87 11.21 -14.53
C VAL A 71 1.05 10.13 -13.81
N ASP A 72 -0.04 9.65 -14.41
CA ASP A 72 -0.85 8.58 -13.82
C ASP A 72 -0.07 7.27 -13.71
N VAL A 73 0.65 6.87 -14.77
CA VAL A 73 1.53 5.70 -14.73
C VAL A 73 2.58 5.85 -13.61
N SER A 74 3.21 7.03 -13.48
CA SER A 74 4.14 7.32 -12.37
C SER A 74 3.48 7.17 -10.99
N MET A 75 2.21 7.55 -10.84
CA MET A 75 1.48 7.37 -9.58
C MET A 75 1.34 5.89 -9.22
N ILE A 76 0.99 5.04 -10.18
CA ILE A 76 0.84 3.59 -9.96
C ILE A 76 2.17 3.00 -9.45
N PHE A 77 3.31 3.43 -9.99
CA PHE A 77 4.64 2.99 -9.53
C PHE A 77 4.92 3.38 -8.09
N ASN A 78 4.64 4.63 -7.73
CA ASN A 78 4.82 5.11 -6.36
C ASN A 78 3.96 4.32 -5.37
N LEU A 79 2.74 3.96 -5.77
CA LEU A 79 1.88 3.10 -4.96
C LEU A 79 2.46 1.70 -4.77
N ILE A 80 2.89 1.06 -5.87
CA ILE A 80 3.45 -0.29 -5.82
C ILE A 80 4.69 -0.33 -4.91
N ILE A 81 5.57 0.67 -5.00
CA ILE A 81 6.76 0.79 -4.14
C ILE A 81 6.37 0.86 -2.67
N VAL A 82 5.38 1.69 -2.32
CA VAL A 82 4.90 1.82 -0.93
C VAL A 82 4.33 0.49 -0.43
N VAL A 83 3.60 -0.24 -1.28
CA VAL A 83 3.04 -1.56 -0.93
C VAL A 83 4.15 -2.58 -0.70
N ILE A 84 5.15 -2.65 -1.58
CA ILE A 84 6.29 -3.56 -1.44
C ILE A 84 7.07 -3.22 -0.16
N MET A 85 7.49 -1.97 0.00
CA MET A 85 8.32 -1.55 1.13
C MET A 85 7.57 -1.65 2.45
N GLY A 86 6.33 -1.18 2.51
CA GLY A 86 5.48 -1.26 3.71
C GLY A 86 5.14 -2.70 4.08
N GLY A 87 4.73 -3.51 3.10
CA GLY A 87 4.41 -4.92 3.31
C GLY A 87 5.62 -5.74 3.75
N TYR A 88 6.76 -5.58 3.07
CA TYR A 88 8.00 -6.26 3.43
C TYR A 88 8.50 -5.81 4.81
N TRP A 89 8.52 -4.50 5.08
CA TRP A 89 8.97 -3.96 6.37
C TRP A 89 8.11 -4.47 7.53
N THR A 90 6.78 -4.40 7.41
CA THR A 90 5.85 -4.79 8.47
C THR A 90 5.78 -6.29 8.69
N PHE A 91 5.66 -7.09 7.63
CA PHE A 91 5.33 -8.51 7.75
C PHE A 91 6.51 -9.46 7.61
N VAL A 92 7.58 -9.07 6.91
CA VAL A 92 8.74 -9.94 6.68
C VAL A 92 9.91 -9.50 7.55
N SER A 93 10.37 -8.24 7.45
CA SER A 93 11.60 -7.82 8.14
C SER A 93 11.39 -7.57 9.64
N HIS A 94 10.39 -6.79 10.05
CA HIS A 94 10.20 -6.43 11.47
C HIS A 94 9.94 -7.66 12.36
N LEU A 95 9.15 -8.62 11.86
CA LEU A 95 8.86 -9.85 12.59
C LEU A 95 10.04 -10.84 12.62
N SER A 96 10.95 -10.79 11.64
CA SER A 96 12.20 -11.58 11.64
C SER A 96 13.29 -11.00 12.57
N ILE A 97 13.35 -9.67 12.72
CA ILE A 97 14.29 -9.03 13.66
C ILE A 97 13.86 -9.29 15.11
N SER A 98 12.55 -9.32 15.39
CA SER A 98 12.02 -9.74 16.69
C SER A 98 12.34 -11.19 17.03
N GLU A 99 12.72 -12.03 16.07
CA GLU A 99 13.11 -13.43 16.29
C GLU A 99 14.60 -13.58 16.60
N ARG A 100 15.48 -12.78 15.98
CA ARG A 100 16.94 -12.92 16.16
C ARG A 100 17.46 -12.52 17.55
N ASP A 101 16.67 -11.73 18.29
CA ASP A 101 16.94 -11.36 19.69
C ASP A 101 16.29 -12.33 20.70
N LYS A 102 15.75 -13.49 20.27
CA LYS A 102 14.99 -14.43 21.12
C LYS A 102 15.70 -15.74 21.43
N ASP A 103 16.96 -15.65 21.86
CA ASP A 103 17.52 -16.69 22.72
C ASP A 103 16.87 -16.60 24.11
N GLY A 104 15.67 -17.17 24.26
CA GLY A 104 15.03 -17.42 25.56
C GLY A 104 13.64 -16.82 25.76
N GLU A 105 12.61 -17.67 25.64
CA GLU A 105 11.36 -17.63 26.44
C GLU A 105 10.41 -16.40 26.34
N GLN A 106 10.40 -15.61 25.24
CA GLN A 106 9.44 -14.48 25.10
C GLN A 106 8.56 -14.53 23.84
N PHE A 107 7.67 -15.50 23.75
CA PHE A 107 6.51 -15.44 22.83
C PHE A 107 5.18 -15.13 23.57
N GLY A 108 5.23 -14.65 24.81
CA GLY A 108 4.06 -14.12 25.53
C GLY A 108 3.68 -12.68 25.21
N HIS A 109 4.39 -12.03 24.29
CA HIS A 109 4.12 -10.64 23.90
C HIS A 109 4.45 -10.49 22.42
N LEU A 110 3.54 -10.95 21.55
CA LEU A 110 3.45 -10.42 20.21
C LEU A 110 3.21 -8.92 20.37
N GLY A 111 4.33 -8.21 20.24
CA GLY A 111 4.47 -6.81 20.57
C GLY A 111 3.38 -5.99 19.91
N ASN A 112 2.94 -5.00 20.66
CA ASN A 112 1.92 -4.02 20.35
C ASN A 112 2.30 -3.18 19.11
N LEU A 113 2.33 -3.81 17.93
CA LEU A 113 2.24 -3.12 16.66
C LEU A 113 0.80 -2.67 16.56
N SER A 114 0.54 -1.47 17.07
CA SER A 114 -0.79 -0.91 17.11
C SER A 114 -1.39 -0.98 15.71
N ALA A 115 -2.38 -1.87 15.52
CA ALA A 115 -3.14 -2.02 14.27
C ALA A 115 -3.62 -0.66 13.74
N ASN A 116 -3.72 0.30 14.66
CA ASN A 116 -3.97 1.70 14.46
C ASN A 116 -2.99 2.44 13.52
N SER A 117 -1.68 2.27 13.71
CA SER A 117 -0.65 2.91 12.87
C SER A 117 -0.67 2.40 11.42
N LEU A 118 -1.05 1.14 11.23
CA LEU A 118 -1.20 0.54 9.91
C LEU A 118 -2.46 1.07 9.19
N LYS A 119 -3.57 1.21 9.90
CA LYS A 119 -4.83 1.76 9.36
C LYS A 119 -4.68 3.20 8.86
N ILE A 120 -3.97 4.06 9.60
CA ILE A 120 -3.72 5.44 9.18
C ILE A 120 -2.91 5.49 7.87
N LYS A 121 -1.84 4.71 7.76
CA LYS A 121 -1.00 4.69 6.55
C LYS A 121 -1.76 4.24 5.31
N LEU A 122 -2.65 3.27 5.46
CA LEU A 122 -3.53 2.81 4.37
C LEU A 122 -4.53 3.89 3.94
N LEU A 123 -5.14 4.60 4.91
CA LEU A 123 -6.07 5.69 4.62
C LEU A 123 -5.40 6.85 3.87
N VAL A 124 -4.19 7.25 4.28
CA VAL A 124 -3.43 8.30 3.61
C VAL A 124 -3.13 7.92 2.16
N SER A 125 -2.71 6.66 1.92
CA SER A 125 -2.45 6.16 0.57
C SER A 125 -3.71 6.19 -0.31
N LEU A 126 -4.86 5.74 0.22
CA LEU A 126 -6.13 5.74 -0.51
C LEU A 126 -6.63 7.16 -0.86
N ILE A 127 -6.48 8.12 0.06
CA ILE A 127 -6.84 9.52 -0.20
C ILE A 127 -5.97 10.09 -1.31
N SER A 128 -4.66 9.88 -1.28
CA SER A 128 -3.75 10.37 -2.32
C SER A 128 -4.07 9.83 -3.71
N ILE A 129 -4.36 8.53 -3.84
CA ILE A 129 -4.74 7.91 -5.13
C ILE A 129 -6.04 8.52 -5.66
N SER A 130 -7.04 8.64 -4.78
CA SER A 130 -8.35 9.20 -5.14
C SER A 130 -8.26 10.66 -5.58
N ALA A 131 -7.37 11.46 -4.99
CA ALA A 131 -7.17 12.85 -5.38
C ALA A 131 -6.63 13.00 -6.81
N VAL A 132 -5.69 12.14 -7.21
CA VAL A 132 -5.11 12.18 -8.56
C VAL A 132 -6.14 11.78 -9.62
N HIS A 133 -6.89 10.71 -9.41
CA HIS A 133 -7.95 10.28 -10.35
C HIS A 133 -9.05 11.33 -10.52
N LEU A 134 -9.40 12.03 -9.45
CA LEU A 134 -10.35 13.13 -9.50
C LEU A 134 -9.80 14.30 -10.33
N LEU A 135 -8.52 14.64 -10.16
CA LEU A 135 -7.87 15.69 -10.93
C LEU A 135 -7.77 15.32 -12.42
N GLU A 136 -7.44 14.07 -12.72
CA GLU A 136 -7.42 13.55 -14.09
C GLU A 136 -8.80 13.67 -14.77
N SER A 137 -9.84 13.22 -14.06
CA SER A 137 -11.21 13.24 -14.57
C SER A 137 -11.76 14.67 -14.73
N PHE A 138 -11.26 15.62 -13.95
CA PHE A 138 -11.61 17.04 -14.08
C PHE A 138 -10.96 17.70 -15.30
N VAL A 139 -9.72 17.33 -15.62
CA VAL A 139 -8.96 17.90 -16.75
C VAL A 139 -9.44 17.34 -18.09
N ARG A 140 -9.98 16.12 -18.11
CA ARG A 140 -10.53 15.49 -19.32
C ARG A 140 -11.89 16.11 -19.68
N HIS A 141 -11.98 16.72 -20.86
CA HIS A 141 -13.19 17.41 -21.34
C HIS A 141 -14.36 16.47 -21.74
N ASP A 142 -14.12 15.16 -21.76
CA ASP A 142 -15.09 14.12 -22.17
C ASP A 142 -15.47 13.20 -20.99
N VAL A 143 -15.71 13.79 -19.83
CA VAL A 143 -16.25 13.08 -18.66
C VAL A 143 -17.57 13.71 -18.28
N GLU A 144 -18.62 12.89 -18.15
CA GLU A 144 -19.94 13.39 -17.77
C GLU A 144 -19.84 14.08 -16.38
N PRO A 145 -20.41 15.29 -16.19
CA PRO A 145 -20.32 16.02 -14.92
C PRO A 145 -20.77 15.21 -13.70
N LYS A 146 -21.68 14.24 -13.90
CA LYS A 146 -22.14 13.34 -12.84
C LYS A 146 -21.04 12.41 -12.34
N HIS A 147 -20.16 11.94 -13.20
CA HIS A 147 -19.05 11.07 -12.81
C HIS A 147 -18.03 11.83 -11.97
N ILE A 148 -17.71 13.07 -12.35
CA ILE A 148 -16.84 13.96 -11.56
C ILE A 148 -17.49 14.24 -10.19
N ALA A 149 -18.78 14.58 -10.15
CA ALA A 149 -19.49 14.81 -8.89
C ALA A 149 -19.48 13.58 -7.96
N ALA A 150 -19.63 12.38 -8.52
CA ALA A 150 -19.54 11.14 -7.75
C ALA A 150 -18.13 10.89 -7.21
N GLN A 151 -17.08 11.17 -7.99
CA GLN A 151 -15.69 11.08 -7.53
C GLN A 151 -15.39 12.08 -6.41
N ILE A 152 -15.88 13.32 -6.50
CA ILE A 152 -15.76 14.33 -5.43
C ILE A 152 -16.43 13.81 -4.15
N ALA A 153 -17.64 13.25 -4.26
CA ALA A 153 -18.37 12.71 -3.13
C ALA A 153 -17.60 11.57 -2.45
N ILE A 154 -17.07 10.62 -3.21
CA ILE A 154 -16.26 9.51 -2.68
C ILE A 154 -14.98 10.02 -2.02
N HIS A 155 -14.30 10.99 -2.64
CA HIS A 155 -13.07 11.57 -2.10
C HIS A 155 -13.32 12.24 -0.74
N LEU A 156 -14.42 12.99 -0.61
CA LEU A 156 -14.85 13.58 0.66
C LEU A 156 -15.14 12.51 1.72
N VAL A 157 -15.78 11.39 1.36
CA VAL A 157 -16.01 10.27 2.29
C VAL A 157 -14.68 9.71 2.81
N PHE A 158 -13.65 9.58 1.97
CA PHE A 158 -12.33 9.12 2.42
C PHE A 158 -11.65 10.12 3.37
N ILE A 159 -11.69 11.41 3.06
CA ILE A 159 -11.13 12.45 3.95
C ILE A 159 -11.83 12.44 5.30
N ILE A 160 -13.16 12.43 5.33
CA ILE A 160 -13.95 12.39 6.57
C ILE A 160 -13.63 11.13 7.37
N SER A 161 -13.52 9.97 6.71
CA SER A 161 -13.18 8.71 7.36
C SER A 161 -11.80 8.75 8.00
N ALA A 162 -10.80 9.36 7.35
CA ALA A 162 -9.46 9.53 7.89
C ALA A 162 -9.40 10.52 9.06
N LEU A 163 -10.18 11.61 8.99
CA LEU A 163 -10.31 12.56 10.09
C LEU A 163 -10.96 11.91 11.32
N ALA A 164 -12.04 11.16 11.12
CA ALA A 164 -12.70 10.41 12.20
C ALA A 164 -11.76 9.40 12.86
N MET A 165 -11.00 8.64 12.05
CA MET A 165 -9.99 7.70 12.54
C MET A 165 -8.93 8.40 13.39
N THR A 166 -8.32 9.46 12.87
CA THR A 166 -7.29 10.24 13.58
C THR A 166 -7.83 10.85 14.88
N TYR A 167 -9.10 11.26 14.90
CA TYR A 167 -9.76 11.77 16.08
C TYR A 167 -9.98 10.70 17.15
N MET A 168 -10.47 9.51 16.77
CA MET A 168 -10.63 8.38 17.70
C MET A 168 -9.29 8.01 18.33
N ASP A 169 -8.24 7.99 17.52
CA ASP A 169 -6.88 7.64 17.97
C ASP A 169 -6.35 8.63 19.00
N LYS A 170 -6.61 9.93 18.79
CA LYS A 170 -6.25 10.98 19.75
C LYS A 170 -7.01 10.84 21.07
N ILE A 171 -8.28 10.44 21.04
CA ILE A 171 -9.06 10.19 22.26
C ILE A 171 -8.48 8.99 23.01
N THR A 172 -8.22 7.87 22.33
CA THR A 172 -7.68 6.66 22.94
C THR A 172 -6.28 6.89 23.51
N ALA A 173 -5.45 7.70 22.85
CA ALA A 173 -4.13 8.07 23.34
C ALA A 173 -4.15 9.01 24.56
N ASN A 174 -5.20 9.84 24.73
CA ASN A 174 -5.37 10.72 25.89
C ASN A 174 -6.08 10.04 27.08
N SER A 175 -6.66 8.85 26.89
CA SER A 175 -7.33 8.07 27.94
C SER A 175 -6.43 7.04 28.63
N HIS A 176 -5.14 7.01 28.26
CA HIS A 176 -4.07 6.24 28.89
C HIS A 176 -2.98 7.17 29.39
#